data_AF-A0A077N1P3-F1
#
_entry.id   AF-A0A077N1P3-F1
#
_cell.length_a   1.000
_cell.length_b   1.000
_cell.length_c   1.000
_cell.angle_alpha   90.00
_cell.angle_beta   90.00
_cell.angle_gamma   90.00
#
_symmetry.space_group_name_H-M   'P 1'
#
loop_
_entity.id
_entity.type
_entity.pdbx_description
1 polymer ?
#
loop_
_entity_poly.entity_id
_entity_poly.type
_entity_poly.pdbx_seq_one_letter_code
_entity_poly.pdbx_strand_id
1 'polypeptide(L)'
;MVLQSMRSMISLCMIFLLVACQTPQGPSAQTGEVDSRLTQSQDVEFFNKSGWQACAAGAAAGALACLLVNGDHQAICIAAAAIVGCGVGVGANAYLDNQRKKYASEEQLLAASINDIKAENQRIENVTATAKEVIKTDKLTLAQINKDIAAKVVKKDQVQKQLKGLDANIVYLRNTIKEMKEHENQWQSVSTQIAEDGTKTKDLNNQIVQMRKNIGSLQQELDSLYEQRTAIKVS
;
A
#
# COMPACT_ATOMS: atom_id res chain seq x y z
N MET A 1 -6.91 5.05 66.13
CA MET A 1 -7.24 4.34 64.87
C MET A 1 -6.61 5.16 63.74
N VAL A 2 -5.29 5.10 63.55
CA VAL A 2 -4.51 4.10 62.79
C VAL A 2 -4.92 4.04 61.30
N LEU A 3 -3.97 4.44 60.46
CA LEU A 3 -3.62 3.94 59.12
C LEU A 3 -3.84 4.84 57.87
N GLN A 4 -2.68 5.15 57.25
CA GLN A 4 -2.39 5.14 55.80
C GLN A 4 -2.95 6.29 54.91
N SER A 5 -2.25 6.83 53.91
CA SER A 5 -1.08 6.34 53.16
C SER A 5 -0.36 7.51 52.49
N MET A 6 0.97 7.51 52.56
CA MET A 6 1.87 8.13 51.59
C MET A 6 1.50 7.68 50.17
N ARG A 7 1.64 8.57 49.17
CA ARG A 7 2.09 8.20 47.83
C ARG A 7 2.58 9.41 47.04
N SER A 8 3.75 9.18 46.44
CA SER A 8 4.68 10.14 45.86
C SER A 8 4.18 10.92 44.66
N MET A 9 4.49 12.22 44.75
CA MET A 9 5.08 13.14 43.77
C MET A 9 5.74 12.53 42.51
N ILE A 10 5.72 13.36 41.45
CA ILE A 10 6.51 13.37 40.20
C ILE A 10 5.78 12.80 38.98
N SER A 11 5.11 13.69 38.24
CA SER A 11 4.87 13.51 36.80
C SER A 11 5.46 14.72 36.07
N LEU A 12 6.48 14.41 35.26
CA LEU A 12 7.37 15.30 34.54
C LEU A 12 6.64 15.92 33.35
N CYS A 13 6.49 17.23 33.36
CA CYS A 13 5.92 18.02 32.27
C CYS A 13 6.94 18.10 31.11
N MET A 14 6.71 17.34 30.04
CA MET A 14 7.55 17.35 28.83
C MET A 14 6.88 18.21 27.76
N ILE A 15 7.30 19.48 27.68
CA ILE A 15 6.86 20.43 26.66
C ILE A 15 7.77 20.24 25.44
N PHE A 16 7.27 19.58 24.39
CA PHE A 16 7.89 19.61 23.07
C PHE A 16 7.40 20.85 22.31
N LEU A 17 8.21 21.90 22.32
CA LEU A 17 8.10 23.03 21.39
C LEU A 17 8.64 22.57 20.03
N LEU A 18 7.76 22.13 19.13
CA LEU A 18 8.07 22.03 17.70
C LEU A 18 7.81 23.38 17.06
N VAL A 19 8.87 24.19 17.00
CA VAL A 19 8.96 25.37 16.13
C VAL A 19 9.12 24.87 14.69
N ALA A 20 8.02 24.85 13.94
CA ALA A 20 8.07 24.66 12.49
C ALA A 20 8.42 26.01 11.84
N CYS A 21 9.66 26.17 11.38
CA CYS A 21 10.03 27.22 10.43
C CYS A 21 9.34 26.94 9.09
N GLN A 22 8.23 27.65 8.82
CA GLN A 22 7.63 27.71 7.50
C GLN A 22 8.39 28.73 6.65
N THR A 23 9.35 28.26 5.86
CA THR A 23 9.80 29.00 4.67
C THR A 23 8.83 28.71 3.51
N PRO A 24 8.53 29.68 2.63
CA PRO A 24 7.69 29.43 1.46
C PRO A 24 8.48 28.55 0.48
N GLN A 25 8.20 27.25 0.51
CA GLN A 25 8.81 26.28 -0.40
C GLN A 25 7.96 26.24 -1.67
N GLY A 26 8.61 26.51 -2.81
CA GLY A 26 8.11 26.09 -4.11
C GLY A 26 7.93 24.57 -4.17
N PRO A 27 7.43 24.02 -5.30
CA PRO A 27 7.08 22.61 -5.40
C PRO A 27 8.26 21.73 -4.92
N SER A 28 7.97 20.94 -3.88
CA SER A 28 8.79 19.91 -3.22
C SER A 28 10.25 19.82 -3.70
N ALA A 29 11.20 20.08 -2.80
CA ALA A 29 12.61 19.80 -3.03
C ALA A 29 12.82 18.28 -3.18
N GLN A 30 12.56 17.73 -4.36
CA GLN A 30 12.85 16.34 -4.69
C GLN A 30 14.33 16.07 -4.40
N THR A 31 14.58 15.15 -3.47
CA THR A 31 15.91 14.87 -2.93
C THR A 31 16.73 13.93 -3.81
N GLY A 32 16.19 13.50 -4.96
CA GLY A 32 16.78 12.44 -5.79
C GLY A 32 16.46 11.03 -5.28
N GLU A 33 15.51 10.93 -4.34
CA GLU A 33 15.01 9.69 -3.72
C GLU A 33 13.51 9.57 -3.97
N VAL A 34 12.93 8.41 -3.61
CA VAL A 34 11.48 8.17 -3.69
C VAL A 34 10.74 9.14 -2.75
N ASP A 35 9.64 9.72 -3.22
CA ASP A 35 8.79 10.61 -2.44
C ASP A 35 8.32 9.93 -1.15
N SER A 36 8.54 10.59 -0.01
CA SER A 36 8.20 10.06 1.31
C SER A 36 6.74 9.66 1.46
N ARG A 37 5.81 10.28 0.72
CA ARG A 37 4.39 9.88 0.74
C ARG A 37 4.18 8.47 0.23
N LEU A 38 5.02 8.01 -0.70
CA LEU A 38 4.98 6.64 -1.21
C LEU A 38 5.58 5.65 -0.22
N THR A 39 6.68 5.99 0.45
CA THR A 39 7.39 5.07 1.35
C THR A 39 6.84 5.05 2.77
N GLN A 40 6.16 6.11 3.22
CA GLN A 40 5.51 6.20 4.53
C GLN A 40 4.04 5.75 4.50
N SER A 41 3.47 5.54 3.31
CA SER A 41 2.12 5.01 3.18
C SER A 41 2.15 3.50 3.36
N GLN A 42 1.51 3.02 4.43
CA GLN A 42 1.45 1.60 4.78
C GLN A 42 0.85 0.76 3.65
N ASP A 43 -0.19 1.25 2.99
CA ASP A 43 -0.83 0.53 1.88
C ASP A 43 0.07 0.50 0.65
N VAL A 44 0.80 1.56 0.36
CA VAL A 44 1.74 1.57 -0.78
C VAL A 44 2.90 0.61 -0.51
N GLU A 45 3.43 0.63 0.71
CA GLU A 45 4.50 -0.24 1.15
C GLU A 45 4.08 -1.72 1.16
N PHE A 46 2.82 -2.02 1.55
CA PHE A 46 2.24 -3.36 1.48
C PHE A 46 2.35 -3.95 0.07
N PHE A 47 1.95 -3.19 -0.95
CA PHE A 47 2.06 -3.65 -2.34
C PHE A 47 3.50 -3.58 -2.86
N ASN A 48 4.35 -2.66 -2.37
CA ASN A 48 5.72 -2.55 -2.87
C ASN A 48 6.65 -3.65 -2.33
N LYS A 49 6.46 -4.07 -1.08
CA LYS A 49 7.24 -5.16 -0.46
C LYS A 49 6.76 -6.55 -0.88
N SER A 50 5.83 -6.69 -1.82
CA SER A 50 5.11 -7.91 -2.18
C SER A 50 4.26 -8.47 -1.02
N GLY A 51 3.02 -8.85 -1.35
CA GLY A 51 2.01 -9.24 -0.38
C GLY A 51 2.50 -10.30 0.61
N TRP A 52 3.33 -11.25 0.19
CA TRP A 52 3.89 -12.29 1.05
C TRP A 52 4.91 -11.78 2.08
N GLN A 53 5.73 -10.76 1.80
CA GLN A 53 6.69 -10.23 2.79
C GLN A 53 5.98 -9.35 3.81
N ALA A 54 5.05 -8.51 3.33
CA ALA A 54 4.17 -7.74 4.20
C ALA A 54 3.32 -8.67 5.07
N CYS A 55 2.85 -9.77 4.47
CA CYS A 55 2.16 -10.84 5.17
C CYS A 55 3.05 -11.57 6.17
N ALA A 56 4.28 -11.93 5.82
CA ALA A 56 5.21 -12.60 6.72
C ALA A 56 5.60 -11.70 7.90
N ALA A 57 5.80 -10.41 7.66
CA ALA A 57 6.04 -9.42 8.73
C ALA A 57 4.80 -9.25 9.62
N GLY A 58 3.61 -9.14 9.03
CA GLY A 58 2.34 -9.05 9.76
C GLY A 58 2.00 -10.35 10.51
N ALA A 59 2.31 -11.50 9.93
CA ALA A 59 2.16 -12.82 10.52
C ALA A 59 3.16 -13.03 11.66
N ALA A 60 4.39 -12.53 11.55
CA ALA A 60 5.34 -12.54 12.66
C ALA A 60 4.84 -11.68 13.83
N ALA A 61 4.34 -10.47 13.54
CA ALA A 61 3.76 -9.60 14.57
C ALA A 61 2.45 -10.18 15.16
N GLY A 62 1.58 -10.75 14.33
CA GLY A 62 0.35 -11.40 14.72
C GLY A 62 0.59 -12.72 15.46
N ALA A 63 1.65 -13.45 15.10
CA ALA A 63 2.10 -14.62 15.83
C ALA A 63 2.54 -14.22 17.24
N LEU A 64 3.31 -13.13 17.40
CA LEU A 64 3.67 -12.59 18.72
C LEU A 64 2.43 -12.22 19.54
N ALA A 65 1.38 -11.66 18.93
CA ALA A 65 0.11 -11.42 19.61
C ALA A 65 -0.62 -12.72 19.98
N CYS A 66 -0.53 -13.75 19.15
CA CYS A 66 -1.10 -15.08 19.40
C CYS A 66 -0.28 -15.93 20.39
N LEU A 67 1.01 -15.62 20.63
CA LEU A 67 1.81 -16.24 21.69
C LEU A 67 1.28 -15.86 23.09
N LEU A 68 0.48 -14.80 23.20
CA LEU A 68 -0.18 -14.40 24.44
C LEU A 68 -1.48 -15.20 24.71
N VAL A 69 -1.92 -16.02 23.76
CA VAL A 69 -3.08 -16.91 23.89
C VAL A 69 -2.60 -18.29 24.36
N ASN A 70 -3.05 -18.73 25.53
CA ASN A 70 -2.65 -20.03 26.10
C ASN A 70 -3.37 -21.22 25.42
N GLY A 71 -2.65 -22.34 25.22
CA GLY A 71 -3.22 -23.66 24.94
C GLY A 71 -3.41 -24.04 23.46
N ASP A 72 -4.25 -25.05 23.20
CA ASP A 72 -4.54 -25.68 21.88
C ASP A 72 -5.03 -24.70 20.79
N HIS A 73 -5.41 -23.48 21.18
CA HIS A 73 -5.85 -22.43 20.26
C HIS A 73 -4.73 -21.53 19.75
N GLN A 74 -3.51 -21.67 20.27
CA GLN A 74 -2.34 -20.89 19.84
C GLN A 74 -2.00 -21.14 18.37
N ALA A 75 -1.97 -22.41 17.94
CA ALA A 75 -1.70 -22.78 16.55
C ALA A 75 -2.78 -22.26 15.58
N ILE A 76 -4.04 -22.29 16.00
CA ILE A 76 -5.18 -21.77 15.24
C ILE A 76 -5.12 -20.24 15.16
N CYS A 77 -4.76 -19.57 16.26
CA CYS A 77 -4.58 -18.12 16.30
C CYS A 77 -3.47 -17.68 15.36
N ILE A 78 -2.29 -18.32 15.41
CA ILE A 78 -1.15 -17.99 14.54
C ILE A 78 -1.53 -18.19 13.07
N ALA A 79 -2.19 -19.30 12.73
CA ALA A 79 -2.65 -19.59 11.37
C ALA A 79 -3.76 -18.62 10.90
N ALA A 80 -4.62 -18.14 11.80
CA ALA A 80 -5.66 -17.16 11.49
C ALA A 80 -5.07 -15.76 11.30
N ALA A 81 -4.20 -15.32 12.21
CA ALA A 81 -3.54 -14.01 12.18
C ALA A 81 -2.66 -13.83 10.94
N ALA A 82 -2.04 -14.91 10.47
CA ALA A 82 -1.20 -14.89 9.28
C ALA A 82 -1.95 -14.62 7.97
N ILE A 83 -3.29 -14.70 7.94
CA ILE A 83 -4.04 -14.66 6.66
C ILE A 83 -5.11 -13.58 6.63
N VAL A 84 -5.70 -13.21 7.78
CA VAL A 84 -6.70 -12.14 7.87
C VAL A 84 -6.14 -10.77 7.43
N GLY A 85 -4.83 -10.57 7.45
CA GLY A 85 -4.18 -9.34 7.00
C GLY A 85 -3.67 -9.33 5.55
N CYS A 86 -3.56 -10.49 4.91
CA CYS A 86 -2.76 -10.66 3.70
C CYS A 86 -3.57 -10.84 2.42
N GLY A 87 -4.86 -11.16 2.56
CA GLY A 87 -5.74 -11.46 1.43
C GLY A 87 -5.15 -12.55 0.55
N VAL A 88 -5.17 -12.33 -0.76
CA VAL A 88 -4.63 -13.27 -1.75
C VAL A 88 -3.13 -13.17 -1.97
N GLY A 89 -2.41 -12.25 -1.32
CA GLY A 89 -0.97 -12.03 -1.52
C GLY A 89 -0.04 -13.21 -1.19
N VAL A 90 -0.62 -14.30 -0.65
CA VAL A 90 0.03 -15.61 -0.44
C VAL A 90 -0.20 -16.60 -1.60
N GLY A 91 -0.96 -16.20 -2.62
CA GLY A 91 -1.45 -17.01 -3.73
C GLY A 91 -2.88 -17.54 -3.52
N ALA A 92 -3.63 -17.67 -4.62
CA ALA A 92 -5.04 -18.09 -4.62
C ALA A 92 -5.28 -19.45 -3.95
N ASN A 93 -4.42 -20.44 -4.21
CA ASN A 93 -4.57 -21.79 -3.67
C ASN A 93 -4.32 -21.83 -2.15
N ALA A 94 -3.28 -21.15 -1.67
CA ALA A 94 -2.97 -21.08 -0.25
C ALA A 94 -4.06 -20.30 0.53
N TYR A 95 -4.56 -19.23 -0.08
CA TYR A 95 -5.70 -18.49 0.44
C TYR A 95 -6.94 -19.39 0.56
N LEU A 96 -7.34 -20.09 -0.51
CA LEU A 96 -8.52 -20.96 -0.49
C LEU A 96 -8.38 -22.14 0.47
N ASP A 97 -7.21 -22.80 0.54
CA ASP A 97 -6.96 -23.87 1.51
C ASP A 97 -7.19 -23.39 2.95
N ASN A 98 -6.77 -22.17 3.27
CA ASN A 98 -6.99 -21.61 4.59
C ASN A 98 -8.47 -21.25 4.85
N GLN A 99 -9.14 -20.64 3.86
CA GLN A 99 -10.55 -20.28 4.02
C GLN A 99 -11.43 -21.54 4.17
N ARG A 100 -11.13 -22.61 3.41
CA ARG A 100 -11.82 -23.91 3.53
C ARG A 100 -11.62 -24.57 4.91
N LYS A 101 -10.50 -24.30 5.60
CA LYS A 101 -10.29 -24.74 6.98
C LYS A 101 -11.06 -23.91 8.01
N LYS A 102 -11.33 -22.64 7.71
CA LYS A 102 -12.01 -21.70 8.61
C LYS A 102 -13.53 -21.75 8.52
N TYR A 103 -14.07 -21.97 7.32
CA TYR A 103 -15.49 -21.88 7.05
C TYR A 103 -16.11 -23.25 6.80
N ALA A 104 -17.29 -23.47 7.36
CA ALA A 104 -17.98 -24.76 7.28
C ALA A 104 -18.80 -24.92 5.99
N SER A 105 -19.11 -23.81 5.30
CA SER A 105 -19.86 -23.82 4.04
C SER A 105 -19.24 -22.93 2.97
N GLU A 106 -19.53 -23.23 1.71
CA GLU A 106 -19.10 -22.42 0.57
C GLU A 106 -19.69 -21.01 0.59
N GLU A 107 -20.92 -20.84 1.10
CA GLU A 107 -21.55 -19.52 1.26
C GLU A 107 -20.77 -18.64 2.24
N GLN A 108 -20.30 -19.22 3.35
CA GLN A 108 -19.46 -18.52 4.34
C GLN A 108 -18.10 -18.15 3.74
N LEU A 109 -17.49 -19.07 3.00
CA LEU A 109 -16.22 -18.84 2.30
C LEU A 109 -16.34 -17.74 1.24
N LEU A 110 -17.42 -17.75 0.44
CA LEU A 110 -17.69 -16.71 -0.55
C LEU A 110 -17.92 -15.36 0.13
N ALA A 111 -18.74 -15.31 1.18
CA ALA A 111 -18.99 -14.08 1.92
C ALA A 111 -17.69 -13.49 2.51
N ALA A 112 -16.84 -14.35 3.07
CA ALA A 112 -15.51 -13.94 3.53
C ALA A 112 -14.64 -13.42 2.39
N SER A 113 -14.59 -14.12 1.26
CA SER A 113 -13.83 -13.69 0.08
C SER A 113 -14.31 -12.35 -0.49
N ILE A 114 -15.62 -12.08 -0.45
CA ILE A 114 -16.18 -10.79 -0.82
C ILE A 114 -15.74 -9.68 0.15
N ASN A 115 -15.64 -9.97 1.45
CA ASN A 115 -15.17 -8.99 2.43
C ASN A 115 -13.67 -8.72 2.29
N ASP A 116 -12.88 -9.76 2.06
CA ASP A 116 -11.43 -9.68 1.92
C ASP A 116 -11.05 -8.86 0.67
N ILE A 117 -11.70 -9.11 -0.49
CA ILE A 117 -11.46 -8.29 -1.70
C ILE A 117 -11.96 -6.84 -1.54
N LYS A 118 -13.04 -6.60 -0.78
CA LYS A 118 -13.50 -5.22 -0.49
C LYS A 118 -12.45 -4.46 0.33
N ALA A 119 -11.88 -5.10 1.35
CA ALA A 119 -10.81 -4.51 2.15
C ALA A 119 -9.58 -4.21 1.26
N GLU A 120 -9.25 -5.11 0.35
CA GLU A 120 -8.13 -4.90 -0.57
C GLU A 120 -8.42 -3.79 -1.60
N ASN A 121 -9.63 -3.71 -2.14
CA ASN A 121 -10.07 -2.60 -2.98
C ASN A 121 -9.92 -1.25 -2.26
N GLN A 122 -10.26 -1.18 -0.97
CA GLN A 122 -10.05 0.02 -0.16
C GLN A 122 -8.56 0.39 -0.06
N ARG A 123 -7.67 -0.60 0.11
CA ARG A 123 -6.21 -0.35 0.11
C ARG A 123 -5.75 0.18 -1.25
N ILE A 124 -6.21 -0.42 -2.35
CA ILE A 124 -5.88 0.03 -3.71
C ILE A 124 -6.38 1.46 -3.96
N GLU A 125 -7.54 1.83 -3.44
CA GLU A 125 -8.05 3.21 -3.49
C GLU A 125 -7.13 4.17 -2.72
N ASN A 126 -6.70 3.82 -1.52
CA ASN A 126 -5.77 4.62 -0.71
C ASN A 126 -4.41 4.81 -1.41
N VAL A 127 -3.87 3.74 -1.98
CA VAL A 127 -2.65 3.81 -2.80
C VAL A 127 -2.86 4.68 -4.02
N THR A 128 -3.98 4.51 -4.72
CA THR A 128 -4.30 5.30 -5.92
C THR A 128 -4.38 6.79 -5.59
N ALA A 129 -5.00 7.16 -4.47
CA ALA A 129 -5.06 8.55 -4.02
C ALA A 129 -3.66 9.12 -3.74
N THR A 130 -2.85 8.40 -2.95
CA THR A 130 -1.48 8.80 -2.61
C THR A 130 -0.61 8.93 -3.86
N ALA A 131 -0.64 7.92 -4.73
CA ALA A 131 0.15 7.88 -5.95
C ALA A 131 -0.26 8.97 -6.94
N LYS A 132 -1.57 9.28 -7.09
CA LYS A 132 -2.04 10.38 -7.94
C LYS A 132 -1.57 11.74 -7.42
N GLU A 133 -1.48 11.93 -6.11
CA GLU A 133 -0.94 13.16 -5.52
C GLU A 133 0.55 13.33 -5.87
N VAL A 134 1.34 12.26 -5.74
CA VAL A 134 2.77 12.26 -6.10
C VAL A 134 2.96 12.48 -7.60
N ILE A 135 2.21 11.76 -8.45
CA ILE A 135 2.24 11.94 -9.90
C ILE A 135 1.90 13.39 -10.27
N LYS A 136 0.92 14.01 -9.61
CA LYS A 136 0.57 15.42 -9.83
C LYS A 136 1.74 16.34 -9.47
N THR A 137 2.39 16.14 -8.34
CA THR A 137 3.60 16.90 -7.94
C THR A 137 4.72 16.72 -8.96
N ASP A 138 4.92 15.50 -9.45
CA ASP A 138 5.96 15.17 -10.43
C ASP A 138 5.67 15.83 -11.79
N LYS A 139 4.42 15.80 -12.27
CA LYS A 139 3.98 16.52 -13.48
C LYS A 139 4.21 18.03 -13.37
N LEU A 140 3.91 18.63 -12.21
CA LEU A 140 4.21 20.05 -11.96
C LEU A 140 5.71 20.36 -12.00
N THR A 141 6.53 19.45 -11.47
CA THR A 141 7.99 19.57 -11.51
C THR A 141 8.51 19.51 -12.94
N LEU A 142 8.04 18.55 -13.75
CA LEU A 142 8.40 18.47 -15.19
C LEU A 142 7.99 19.74 -15.95
N ALA A 143 6.80 20.28 -15.66
CA ALA A 143 6.34 21.52 -16.27
C ALA A 143 7.25 22.71 -15.91
N GLN A 144 7.72 22.79 -14.66
CA GLN A 144 8.66 23.82 -14.24
C GLN A 144 10.03 23.66 -14.91
N ILE A 145 10.57 22.43 -14.96
CA ILE A 145 11.84 22.14 -15.64
C ILE A 145 11.76 22.56 -17.11
N ASN A 146 10.66 22.25 -17.81
CA ASN A 146 10.46 22.66 -19.19
C ASN A 146 10.46 24.19 -19.37
N LYS A 147 9.83 24.93 -18.44
CA LYS A 147 9.87 26.40 -18.45
C LYS A 147 11.29 26.92 -18.23
N ASP A 148 12.04 26.35 -17.29
CA ASP A 148 13.41 26.76 -16.99
C ASP A 148 14.36 26.47 -18.16
N ILE A 149 14.18 25.35 -18.86
CA ILE A 149 14.87 25.00 -20.11
C ILE A 149 14.59 26.04 -21.19
N ALA A 150 13.31 26.37 -21.43
CA ALA A 150 12.92 27.35 -22.43
C ALA A 150 13.48 28.76 -22.11
N ALA A 151 13.52 29.12 -20.83
CA ALA A 151 14.09 30.37 -20.35
C ALA A 151 15.64 30.37 -20.27
N LYS A 152 16.30 29.23 -20.54
CA LYS A 152 17.76 29.06 -20.45
C LYS A 152 18.35 29.38 -19.07
N VAL A 153 17.58 29.16 -18.01
CA VAL A 153 17.98 29.42 -16.60
C VAL A 153 18.26 28.14 -15.81
N VAL A 154 18.44 27.02 -16.52
CA VAL A 154 18.60 25.69 -15.92
C VAL A 154 19.87 25.58 -15.08
N LYS A 155 19.70 25.14 -13.84
CA LYS A 155 20.78 24.62 -13.00
C LYS A 155 20.88 23.12 -13.21
N LYS A 156 21.85 22.66 -14.02
CA LYS A 156 21.96 21.26 -14.46
C LYS A 156 21.91 20.27 -13.30
N ASP A 157 22.70 20.49 -12.25
CA ASP A 157 22.76 19.58 -11.09
C ASP A 157 21.42 19.46 -10.36
N GLN A 158 20.69 20.58 -10.23
CA GLN A 158 19.38 20.60 -9.59
C GLN A 158 18.33 19.85 -10.43
N VAL A 159 18.31 20.07 -11.74
CA VAL A 159 17.39 19.38 -12.65
C VAL A 159 17.68 17.89 -12.69
N GLN A 160 18.96 17.49 -12.78
CA GLN A 160 19.33 16.07 -12.74
C GLN A 160 18.87 15.39 -11.44
N LYS A 161 19.00 16.08 -10.30
CA LYS A 161 18.53 15.57 -9.01
C LYS A 161 17.01 15.40 -8.97
N GLN A 162 16.25 16.37 -9.49
CA GLN A 162 14.79 16.29 -9.60
C GLN A 162 14.36 15.12 -10.51
N LEU A 163 14.95 15.03 -11.70
CA LEU A 163 14.65 13.94 -12.64
C LEU A 163 14.98 12.56 -12.04
N LYS A 164 16.06 12.44 -11.26
CA LYS A 164 16.40 11.19 -10.56
C LYS A 164 15.33 10.80 -9.54
N GLY A 165 14.81 11.75 -8.76
CA GLY A 165 13.73 11.49 -7.79
C GLY A 165 12.45 11.03 -8.49
N LEU A 166 12.10 11.69 -9.59
CA LEU A 166 10.94 11.33 -10.41
C LEU A 166 11.11 9.94 -11.05
N ASP A 167 12.30 9.63 -11.57
CA ASP A 167 12.60 8.30 -12.11
C ASP A 167 12.46 7.21 -11.02
N ALA A 168 12.89 7.51 -9.78
CA ALA A 168 12.71 6.62 -8.64
C ALA A 168 11.22 6.42 -8.30
N ASN A 169 10.42 7.49 -8.29
CA ASN A 169 8.96 7.41 -8.10
C ASN A 169 8.30 6.54 -9.18
N ILE A 170 8.68 6.72 -10.45
CA ILE A 170 8.13 5.93 -11.56
C ILE A 170 8.42 4.44 -11.36
N VAL A 171 9.66 4.07 -11.04
CA VAL A 171 10.03 2.67 -10.78
C VAL A 171 9.25 2.11 -9.60
N TYR A 172 9.16 2.87 -8.51
CA TYR A 172 8.45 2.46 -7.30
C TYR A 172 6.96 2.20 -7.58
N LEU A 173 6.29 3.13 -8.26
CA LEU A 173 4.87 3.00 -8.62
C LEU A 173 4.62 1.90 -9.64
N ARG A 174 5.54 1.66 -10.59
CA ARG A 174 5.43 0.53 -11.53
C ARG A 174 5.46 -0.82 -10.81
N ASN A 175 6.35 -0.97 -9.82
CA ASN A 175 6.41 -2.17 -9.00
C ASN A 175 5.11 -2.35 -8.18
N THR A 176 4.63 -1.29 -7.54
CA THR A 176 3.36 -1.30 -6.81
C THR A 176 2.18 -1.73 -7.70
N ILE A 177 2.05 -1.16 -8.92
CA ILE A 177 1.00 -1.54 -9.87
C ILE A 177 1.14 -3.00 -10.33
N LYS A 178 2.38 -3.48 -10.52
CA LYS A 178 2.64 -4.88 -10.89
C LYS A 178 2.10 -5.83 -9.82
N GLU A 179 2.37 -5.56 -8.54
CA GLU A 179 1.90 -6.40 -7.44
C GLU A 179 0.37 -6.34 -7.29
N MET A 180 -0.25 -5.17 -7.49
CA MET A 180 -1.72 -5.06 -7.52
C MET A 180 -2.34 -5.91 -8.64
N LYS A 181 -1.74 -5.96 -9.83
CA LYS A 181 -2.20 -6.81 -10.94
C LYS A 181 -2.04 -8.29 -10.63
N GLU A 182 -0.97 -8.66 -9.94
CA GLU A 182 -0.78 -10.03 -9.50
C GLU A 182 -1.89 -10.44 -8.53
N HIS A 183 -2.23 -9.59 -7.56
CA HIS A 183 -3.35 -9.83 -6.66
C HIS A 183 -4.69 -9.86 -7.39
N GLU A 184 -4.91 -9.01 -8.40
CA GLU A 184 -6.10 -9.07 -9.28
C GLU A 184 -6.22 -10.44 -9.96
N ASN A 185 -5.13 -10.98 -10.51
CA ASN A 185 -5.09 -12.30 -11.12
C ASN A 185 -5.38 -13.41 -10.10
N GLN A 186 -4.85 -13.28 -8.88
CA GLN A 186 -5.09 -14.23 -7.80
C GLN A 186 -6.55 -14.22 -7.37
N TRP A 187 -7.18 -13.04 -7.24
CA TRP A 187 -8.62 -12.93 -6.99
C TRP A 187 -9.46 -13.51 -8.11
N GLN A 188 -9.04 -13.33 -9.37
CA GLN A 188 -9.69 -13.97 -10.51
C GLN A 188 -9.62 -15.50 -10.39
N SER A 189 -8.47 -16.06 -10.00
CA SER A 189 -8.31 -17.49 -9.74
C SER A 189 -9.19 -17.96 -8.58
N VAL A 190 -9.26 -17.21 -7.48
CA VAL A 190 -10.16 -17.50 -6.35
C VAL A 190 -11.61 -17.56 -6.81
N SER A 191 -12.07 -16.58 -7.58
CA SER A 191 -13.43 -16.54 -8.10
C SER A 191 -13.74 -17.72 -9.02
N THR A 192 -12.80 -18.10 -9.90
CA THR A 192 -12.97 -19.26 -10.78
C THR A 192 -13.08 -20.55 -9.97
N GLN A 193 -12.21 -20.78 -8.99
CA GLN A 193 -12.22 -21.98 -8.17
C GLN A 193 -13.49 -22.10 -7.31
N ILE A 194 -13.98 -21.00 -6.73
CA ILE A 194 -15.27 -21.02 -6.00
C ILE A 194 -16.44 -21.30 -6.95
N ALA A 195 -16.39 -20.81 -8.19
CA ALA A 195 -17.44 -21.05 -9.18
C ALA A 195 -17.46 -22.50 -9.68
N GLU A 196 -16.31 -23.16 -9.76
CA GLU A 196 -16.19 -24.59 -10.10
C GLU A 196 -16.91 -25.49 -9.09
N ASP A 197 -16.94 -25.07 -7.82
CA ASP A 197 -17.67 -25.76 -6.75
C ASP A 197 -19.22 -25.56 -6.87
N GLY A 198 -19.70 -24.80 -7.86
CA GLY A 198 -21.12 -24.58 -8.16
C GLY A 198 -21.71 -23.31 -7.53
N THR A 199 -20.90 -22.56 -6.79
CA THR A 199 -21.29 -21.35 -6.08
C THR A 199 -21.33 -20.12 -7.01
N LYS A 200 -22.34 -19.25 -6.86
CA LYS A 200 -22.50 -18.05 -7.70
C LYS A 200 -21.59 -16.91 -7.25
N THR A 201 -20.57 -16.57 -8.03
CA THR A 201 -19.53 -15.58 -7.67
C THR A 201 -19.75 -14.16 -8.20
N LYS A 202 -21.00 -13.78 -8.54
CA LYS A 202 -21.30 -12.48 -9.19
C LYS A 202 -20.73 -11.28 -8.42
N ASP A 203 -20.94 -11.23 -7.10
CA ASP A 203 -20.51 -10.09 -6.30
C ASP A 203 -18.99 -10.04 -6.13
N LEU A 204 -18.34 -11.19 -6.03
CA LEU A 204 -16.88 -11.29 -6.05
C LEU A 204 -16.32 -10.78 -7.38
N ASN A 205 -16.90 -11.20 -8.52
CA ASN A 205 -16.51 -10.71 -9.84
C ASN A 205 -16.69 -9.20 -10.00
N ASN A 206 -17.76 -8.63 -9.43
CA ASN A 206 -17.97 -7.18 -9.43
C ASN A 206 -16.83 -6.46 -8.69
N GLN A 207 -16.35 -7.00 -7.57
CA GLN A 207 -15.22 -6.44 -6.83
C GLN A 207 -13.91 -6.53 -7.61
N ILE A 208 -13.67 -7.62 -8.34
CA ILE A 208 -12.50 -7.79 -9.22
C ILE A 208 -12.53 -6.76 -10.37
N VAL A 209 -13.71 -6.50 -10.93
CA VAL A 209 -13.85 -5.46 -11.98
C VAL A 209 -13.52 -4.07 -11.44
N GLN A 210 -13.93 -3.75 -10.20
CA GLN A 210 -13.55 -2.47 -9.58
C GLN A 210 -12.04 -2.38 -9.31
N MET A 211 -11.44 -3.47 -8.82
CA MET A 211 -9.99 -3.59 -8.63
C MET A 211 -9.25 -3.26 -9.93
N ARG A 212 -9.59 -3.95 -11.03
CA ARG A 212 -9.02 -3.75 -12.36
C ARG A 212 -9.16 -2.32 -12.85
N LYS A 213 -10.32 -1.70 -12.63
CA LYS A 213 -10.58 -0.31 -13.03
C LYS A 213 -9.67 0.67 -12.29
N ASN A 214 -9.52 0.51 -10.98
CA ASN A 214 -8.67 1.38 -10.15
C ASN A 214 -7.19 1.24 -10.56
N ILE A 215 -6.71 0.01 -10.71
CA ILE A 215 -5.34 -0.29 -11.19
C ILE A 215 -5.11 0.33 -12.57
N GLY A 216 -6.03 0.15 -13.51
CA GLY A 216 -5.94 0.69 -14.86
C GLY A 216 -5.89 2.22 -14.88
N SER A 217 -6.71 2.89 -14.08
CA SER A 217 -6.68 4.36 -13.94
C SER A 217 -5.34 4.86 -13.41
N LEU A 218 -4.79 4.19 -12.40
CA LEU A 218 -3.49 4.57 -11.84
C LEU A 218 -2.35 4.35 -12.86
N GLN A 219 -2.40 3.25 -13.60
CA GLN A 219 -1.41 2.97 -14.64
C GLN A 219 -1.41 4.02 -15.75
N GLN A 220 -2.58 4.45 -16.23
CA GLN A 220 -2.68 5.50 -17.24
C GLN A 220 -2.05 6.83 -16.79
N GLU A 221 -2.27 7.22 -15.53
CA GLU A 221 -1.65 8.43 -14.98
C GLU A 221 -0.13 8.33 -14.90
N LEU A 222 0.38 7.15 -14.53
CA LEU A 222 1.81 6.88 -14.45
C LEU A 222 2.48 6.83 -15.83
N ASP A 223 1.83 6.21 -16.82
CA ASP A 223 2.32 6.16 -18.19
C ASP A 223 2.38 7.57 -18.80
N SER A 224 1.36 8.41 -18.55
CA SER A 224 1.38 9.83 -18.93
C SER A 224 2.52 10.62 -18.28
N LEU A 225 2.84 10.36 -17.00
CA LEU A 225 3.99 10.97 -16.34
C LEU A 225 5.31 10.53 -16.99
N TYR A 226 5.45 9.24 -17.29
CA TYR A 226 6.64 8.68 -17.92
C TYR A 226 6.89 9.25 -19.32
N GLU A 227 5.85 9.40 -20.14
CA GLU A 227 5.95 10.06 -21.44
C GLU A 227 6.45 11.51 -21.31
N GLN A 228 5.90 12.29 -20.38
CA GLN A 228 6.37 13.66 -20.14
C GLN A 228 7.83 13.70 -19.69
N ARG A 229 8.24 12.77 -18.81
CA ARG A 229 9.61 12.66 -18.33
C ARG A 229 10.60 12.31 -19.46
N THR A 230 10.26 11.35 -20.31
CA THR A 230 11.16 10.92 -21.41
C THR A 230 11.33 11.97 -22.50
N ALA A 231 10.38 12.91 -22.63
CA ALA A 231 10.48 14.05 -23.53
C ALA A 231 11.51 15.11 -23.09
N ILE A 232 11.82 15.22 -21.78
CA ILE A 232 12.79 16.18 -21.26
C ILE A 232 14.22 15.71 -21.57
N LYS A 233 14.97 16.54 -22.32
CA LYS A 233 16.39 16.35 -22.60
C LYS A 233 17.20 17.40 -21.85
N VAL A 234 18.12 16.96 -21.01
CA VAL A 234 19.09 17.84 -20.32
C VAL A 234 20.42 17.69 -21.04
N SER A 235 20.74 18.61 -21.94
CA SER A 235 22.02 18.72 -22.64
C SER A 235 22.96 19.69 -21.95
#